data_AF-A0A679HZW5-F1
#
_entry.id   AF-A0A679HZW5-F1
#
_cell.length_a   1.000
_cell.length_b   1.000
_cell.length_c   1.000
_cell.angle_alpha   90.00
_cell.angle_beta   90.00
_cell.angle_gamma   90.00
#
_symmetry.space_group_name_H-M   'P 1'
#
loop_
_entity.id
_entity.type
_entity.pdbx_description
1 polymer ?
#
loop_
_entity_poly.entity_id
_entity_poly.type
_entity_poly.pdbx_seq_one_letter_code
_entity_poly.pdbx_strand_id
1 'polypeptide(L)'
;MAWLVTKYLITAAVVVLISEVAKRSDKLGGLVAALPMVTFLALIWLYVEKQPAEKISNHAWYTFWYVVPTLPMFLAFPLLYDRIGFWPTMAACVGITIVCFVVFAMIVKHFGIELL
;
A
#
# COMPACT_ATOMS: atom_id res chain seq x y z
N MET A 1 16.01 19.48 -10.75
CA MET A 1 15.90 18.16 -11.42
C MET A 1 16.74 17.07 -10.77
N ALA A 2 18.01 17.29 -10.41
CA ALA A 2 18.84 16.27 -9.73
C ALA A 2 18.14 15.63 -8.51
N TRP A 3 17.48 16.42 -7.66
CA TRP A 3 16.73 15.91 -6.50
C TRP A 3 15.60 14.92 -6.84
N LEU A 4 14.83 15.19 -7.89
CA LEU A 4 13.76 14.29 -8.35
C LEU A 4 14.33 13.00 -8.94
N VAL A 5 15.43 13.10 -9.69
CA VAL A 5 16.14 11.93 -10.23
C VAL A 5 16.65 11.03 -9.10
N THR A 6 17.22 11.60 -8.05
CA THR A 6 17.67 10.84 -6.87
C THR A 6 16.50 10.12 -6.18
N LYS A 7 15.37 10.81 -5.95
CA LYS A 7 14.17 10.18 -5.38
C LYS A 7 13.67 9.00 -6.22
N TYR A 8 13.64 9.19 -7.54
CA TYR A 8 13.21 8.16 -8.48
C TYR A 8 14.14 6.94 -8.43
N LEU A 9 15.45 7.14 -8.51
CA LEU A 9 16.44 6.05 -8.47
C LEU A 9 16.37 5.26 -7.16
N ILE A 10 16.23 5.94 -6.02
CA ILE A 10 16.10 5.28 -4.71
C ILE A 10 14.80 4.47 -4.66
N THR A 11 13.68 5.04 -5.11
CA THR A 11 12.38 4.35 -5.09
C THR A 11 12.42 3.10 -5.98
N ALA A 12 12.95 3.22 -7.20
CA ALA A 12 13.11 2.10 -8.11
C ALA A 12 14.05 1.02 -7.53
N ALA A 13 15.19 1.41 -6.95
CA ALA A 13 16.13 0.49 -6.34
C ALA A 13 15.49 -0.30 -5.18
N VAL A 14 14.70 0.36 -4.32
CA VAL A 14 13.98 -0.30 -3.22
C VAL A 14 12.95 -1.29 -3.75
N VAL A 15 12.14 -0.91 -4.75
CA VAL A 15 11.14 -1.80 -5.35
C VAL A 15 11.79 -3.04 -5.98
N VAL A 16 12.89 -2.87 -6.70
CA VAL A 16 13.63 -3.97 -7.31
C VAL A 16 14.24 -4.88 -6.23
N LEU A 17 14.88 -4.31 -5.20
CA LEU A 17 15.44 -5.07 -4.09
C LEU A 17 14.38 -5.93 -3.39
N ILE A 18 13.21 -5.34 -3.08
CA ILE A 18 12.10 -6.06 -2.46
C ILE A 18 11.64 -7.23 -3.35
N SER A 19 11.49 -6.98 -4.65
CA SER A 19 11.05 -8.00 -5.61
C SER A 19 12.05 -9.17 -5.70
N GLU A 20 13.36 -8.88 -5.70
CA GLU A 20 14.40 -9.92 -5.72
C GLU A 20 14.50 -10.69 -4.40
N VAL A 21 14.31 -10.03 -3.25
CA VAL A 21 14.25 -10.71 -1.95
C VAL A 21 13.02 -11.62 -1.88
N ALA A 22 11.86 -11.18 -2.38
CA ALA A 22 10.64 -11.97 -2.40
C ALA A 22 10.78 -13.24 -3.26
N LYS A 23 11.51 -13.20 -4.37
CA LYS A 23 11.80 -14.39 -5.20
C LYS A 23 12.62 -15.47 -4.48
N ARG A 24 13.42 -15.10 -3.47
CA ARG A 24 14.30 -16.03 -2.75
C ARG A 24 13.60 -16.78 -1.61
N SER A 25 12.52 -16.22 -1.06
CA SER A 25 11.76 -16.86 0.01
C SER A 25 10.35 -16.26 0.08
N ASP A 26 9.33 -17.10 -0.07
CA ASP A 26 7.93 -16.66 0.00
C ASP A 26 7.58 -16.05 1.37
N LYS A 27 8.15 -16.59 2.47
CA LYS A 27 7.92 -16.09 3.83
C LYS A 27 8.55 -14.71 4.05
N LEU A 28 9.80 -14.53 3.61
CA LEU A 28 10.47 -13.22 3.69
C LEU A 28 9.84 -12.23 2.70
N GLY A 29 9.43 -12.70 1.53
CA GLY A 29 8.70 -11.92 0.54
C GLY A 29 7.39 -11.38 1.10
N GLY A 30 6.60 -12.22 1.76
CA GLY A 30 5.37 -11.81 2.44
C GLY A 30 5.62 -10.80 3.56
N LEU A 31 6.66 -11.00 4.39
CA LEU A 31 7.03 -10.04 5.44
C LEU A 31 7.43 -8.69 4.85
N VAL A 32 8.29 -8.68 3.83
CA VAL A 32 8.79 -7.46 3.20
C VAL A 32 7.66 -6.74 2.45
N ALA A 33 6.75 -7.49 1.81
CA ALA A 33 5.58 -6.92 1.14
C ALA A 33 4.58 -6.30 2.12
N ALA A 34 4.49 -6.82 3.35
CA ALA A 34 3.63 -6.26 4.39
C ALA A 34 4.21 -4.98 5.03
N LEU A 35 5.52 -4.74 4.91
CA LEU A 35 6.13 -3.52 5.43
C LEU A 35 5.70 -2.31 4.58
N PRO A 36 5.31 -1.18 5.20
CA PRO A 36 4.89 0.03 4.49
C PRO A 36 6.11 0.80 3.96
N MET A 37 6.96 0.16 3.15
CA MET A 37 8.24 0.70 2.68
C MET A 37 8.07 2.00 1.91
N VAL A 38 7.04 2.08 1.06
CA VAL A 38 6.72 3.28 0.29
C VAL A 38 6.32 4.43 1.23
N THR A 39 5.43 4.17 2.19
CA THR A 39 5.01 5.16 3.18
C THR A 39 6.18 5.60 4.06
N PHE A 40 7.02 4.67 4.50
CA PHE A 40 8.21 4.97 5.29
C PHE A 40 9.16 5.90 4.54
N LEU A 41 9.42 5.61 3.26
CA LEU A 41 10.23 6.46 2.40
C LEU A 41 9.56 7.85 2.19
N ALA A 42 8.24 7.90 2.00
CA ALA A 42 7.49 9.15 1.87
C ALA A 42 7.60 10.01 3.14
N LEU A 43 7.49 9.41 4.34
CA LEU A 43 7.65 10.12 5.62
C LEU A 43 9.06 10.72 5.77
N ILE A 44 10.11 9.99 5.38
CA ILE A 44 11.48 10.51 5.37
C ILE A 44 11.58 11.73 4.46
N TRP A 45 10.99 11.66 3.26
CA TRP A 45 11.02 12.80 2.34
C TRP A 45 10.25 14.01 2.89
N LEU A 46 9.05 13.81 3.44
CA LEU A 46 8.27 14.90 4.05
C LEU A 46 9.05 15.56 5.20
N TYR A 47 9.75 14.77 6.01
CA TYR A 47 10.59 15.28 7.08
C TYR A 47 11.80 16.07 6.55
N VAL A 48 12.53 15.53 5.57
CA VAL A 48 13.69 16.21 4.94
C VAL A 48 13.26 17.50 4.25
N GLU A 49 12.07 17.53 3.65
CA GLU A 49 11.47 18.71 3.03
C GLU A 49 10.82 19.67 4.03
N LYS A 50 11.05 19.46 5.33
CA LYS A 50 10.60 20.32 6.44
C LYS A 50 9.09 20.58 6.39
N GLN A 51 8.31 19.58 5.99
CA GLN A 51 6.86 19.68 6.00
C GLN A 51 6.35 19.78 7.45
N PRO A 52 5.19 20.44 7.67
CA PRO A 52 4.61 20.55 9.00
C PRO A 52 4.38 19.18 9.66
N ALA A 53 4.59 19.08 10.97
CA ALA A 53 4.39 17.85 11.73
C ALA A 53 2.97 17.27 11.56
N GLU A 54 1.97 18.15 11.45
CA GLU A 54 0.58 17.79 11.16
C GLU A 54 0.44 17.04 9.83
N LYS A 55 1.14 17.48 8.78
CA LYS A 55 1.10 16.82 7.46
C LYS A 55 1.75 15.44 7.49
N ILE A 56 2.84 15.30 8.24
CA ILE A 56 3.54 14.02 8.45
C ILE A 56 2.63 13.06 9.23
N SER A 57 2.02 13.53 10.31
CA SER A 57 1.09 12.75 11.14
C SER A 57 -0.15 12.31 10.36
N ASN A 58 -0.78 13.24 9.62
CA ASN A 58 -1.94 12.94 8.79
C ASN A 58 -1.63 11.90 7.72
N HIS A 59 -0.44 11.95 7.11
CA HIS A 59 -0.06 10.94 6.12
C HIS A 59 -0.05 9.52 6.72
N ALA A 60 0.48 9.36 7.94
CA ALA A 60 0.45 8.08 8.64
C ALA A 60 -0.98 7.67 9.04
N TRP A 61 -1.78 8.61 9.54
CA TRP A 61 -3.17 8.38 9.95
C TRP A 61 -4.05 7.89 8.79
N TYR A 62 -4.05 8.62 7.67
CA TYR A 62 -4.82 8.22 6.49
C TYR A 62 -4.33 6.91 5.90
N THR A 63 -3.01 6.69 5.84
CA THR A 63 -2.47 5.41 5.35
C THR A 63 -2.97 4.23 6.18
N PHE A 64 -3.02 4.36 7.51
CA PHE A 64 -3.54 3.31 8.38
C PHE A 64 -4.99 2.94 8.00
N TRP A 65 -5.87 3.93 7.87
CA TRP A 65 -7.27 3.71 7.50
C TRP A 65 -7.45 3.16 6.09
N TYR A 66 -6.60 3.55 5.14
CA TYR A 66 -6.63 3.02 3.77
C TYR A 66 -6.09 1.60 3.63
N VAL A 67 -5.26 1.12 4.56
CA VAL A 67 -4.77 -0.28 4.56
C VAL A 67 -5.87 -1.26 4.97
N VAL A 68 -6.75 -0.89 5.91
CA VAL A 68 -7.82 -1.77 6.39
C VAL A 68 -8.71 -2.34 5.27
N PRO A 69 -9.26 -1.53 4.34
CA PRO A 69 -10.11 -2.04 3.26
C PRO A 69 -9.34 -2.81 2.16
N THR A 70 -8.00 -2.80 2.15
CA THR A 70 -7.21 -3.58 1.18
C THR A 70 -6.87 -4.99 1.68
N LEU A 71 -6.98 -5.25 3.00
CA LEU A 71 -6.74 -6.56 3.60
C LEU A 71 -7.59 -7.71 3.02
N PRO A 72 -8.89 -7.54 2.72
CA PRO A 72 -9.71 -8.62 2.16
C PRO A 72 -9.18 -9.18 0.84
N MET A 73 -8.49 -8.35 0.05
CA MET A 73 -7.87 -8.76 -1.21
C MET A 73 -6.82 -9.86 -1.01
N PHE A 74 -6.01 -9.77 0.05
CA PHE A 74 -4.95 -10.75 0.33
C PHE A 74 -5.50 -12.14 0.67
N LEU A 75 -6.73 -12.21 1.21
CA LEU A 75 -7.42 -13.47 1.46
C LEU A 75 -8.14 -13.97 0.21
N ALA A 76 -8.74 -13.08 -0.58
CA ALA A 76 -9.44 -13.43 -1.81
C ALA A 76 -8.49 -13.95 -2.91
N PHE A 77 -7.31 -13.34 -3.04
CA PHE A 77 -6.34 -13.68 -4.08
C PHE A 77 -5.98 -15.18 -4.14
N PRO A 78 -5.49 -15.83 -3.06
CA PRO A 78 -5.15 -17.26 -3.13
C PRO A 78 -6.36 -18.14 -3.45
N LEU A 79 -7.55 -17.80 -2.95
CA LEU A 79 -8.78 -18.57 -3.18
C LEU A 79 -9.26 -18.51 -4.63
N LEU A 80 -9.10 -17.36 -5.29
CA LEU A 80 -9.49 -17.16 -6.68
C LEU A 80 -8.39 -17.63 -7.64
N TYR A 81 -7.11 -17.43 -7.28
CA TYR A 81 -5.97 -17.77 -8.12
C TYR A 81 -5.99 -19.22 -8.59
N ASP A 82 -6.27 -20.15 -7.67
CA ASP A 82 -6.33 -21.59 -7.94
C ASP A 82 -7.50 -21.98 -8.86
N ARG A 83 -8.54 -21.13 -8.99
CA ARG A 83 -9.78 -21.44 -9.71
C ARG A 83 -9.85 -20.82 -11.10
N ILE A 84 -9.42 -19.57 -11.24
CA ILE A 84 -9.63 -18.77 -12.46
C ILE A 84 -8.33 -18.22 -13.06
N GLY A 85 -7.17 -18.54 -12.47
CA GLY A 85 -5.86 -18.10 -12.94
C GLY A 85 -5.55 -16.64 -12.60
N PHE A 86 -4.38 -16.15 -13.02
CA PHE A 86 -3.83 -14.87 -12.58
C PHE A 86 -4.65 -13.64 -13.00
N TRP A 87 -4.84 -13.42 -14.30
CA TRP A 87 -5.44 -12.18 -14.81
C TRP A 87 -6.88 -11.96 -14.35
N PRO A 88 -7.78 -12.97 -14.38
CA PRO A 88 -9.14 -12.81 -13.86
C PRO A 88 -9.17 -12.60 -12.35
N THR A 89 -8.29 -13.28 -11.60
CA THR A 89 -8.14 -13.09 -10.15
C THR A 89 -7.71 -11.66 -9.82
N MET A 90 -6.75 -11.11 -10.56
CA MET A 90 -6.29 -9.74 -10.36
C MET A 90 -7.44 -8.74 -10.60
N ALA A 91 -8.21 -8.90 -11.68
CA ALA A 91 -9.37 -8.04 -11.96
C ALA A 91 -10.43 -8.13 -10.84
N ALA A 92 -10.72 -9.34 -10.36
CA ALA A 92 -11.65 -9.54 -9.25
C ALA A 92 -11.15 -8.90 -7.95
N CYS A 93 -9.86 -9.03 -7.65
CA CYS A 93 -9.20 -8.43 -6.48
C CYS A 93 -9.26 -6.89 -6.49
N VAL A 94 -9.07 -6.28 -7.65
CA VAL A 94 -9.27 -4.83 -7.83
C VAL A 94 -10.72 -4.45 -7.56
N GLY A 95 -11.68 -5.19 -8.13
CA GLY A 95 -13.10 -4.94 -7.89
C GLY A 95 -13.49 -5.05 -6.41
N ILE A 96 -13.02 -6.11 -5.73
CA ILE A 96 -13.21 -6.30 -4.29
C ILE A 96 -12.64 -5.12 -3.51
N THR A 97 -11.43 -4.68 -3.83
CA THR A 97 -10.77 -3.56 -3.13
C THR A 97 -11.57 -2.27 -3.27
N ILE A 98 -12.07 -1.95 -4.47
CA ILE A 98 -12.90 -0.77 -4.70
C ILE A 98 -14.19 -0.84 -3.87
N VAL A 99 -14.89 -1.97 -3.92
CA VAL A 99 -16.14 -2.16 -3.16
C VAL A 99 -15.89 -2.06 -1.65
N CYS A 100 -14.87 -2.74 -1.14
CA CYS A 100 -14.46 -2.66 0.27
C CYS A 100 -14.12 -1.23 0.68
N PHE A 101 -13.41 -0.49 -0.17
CA PHE A 101 -13.05 0.90 0.11
C PHE A 101 -14.28 1.81 0.21
N VAL A 102 -15.21 1.72 -0.76
CA VAL A 102 -16.44 2.53 -0.76
C VAL A 102 -17.30 2.20 0.47
N VAL A 103 -17.51 0.92 0.76
CA VAL A 103 -18.28 0.48 1.94
C VAL A 103 -17.61 0.95 3.23
N PHE A 104 -16.30 0.77 3.35
CA PHE A 104 -15.54 1.17 4.52
C PHE A 104 -15.56 2.68 4.74
N ALA A 105 -15.34 3.48 3.68
CA ALA A 105 -15.41 4.93 3.75
C ALA A 105 -16.81 5.41 4.20
N MET A 106 -17.88 4.80 3.70
CA MET A 106 -19.24 5.11 4.14
C MET A 106 -19.46 4.78 5.62
N ILE A 107 -18.98 3.64 6.10
CA ILE A 107 -19.11 3.24 7.51
C ILE A 107 -18.33 4.21 8.41
N VAL A 108 -17.06 4.44 8.08
CA VAL A 108 -16.13 5.23 8.89
C VAL A 108 -16.51 6.71 8.93
N LYS A 109 -17.19 7.22 7.89
CA LYS A 109 -17.82 8.55 7.90
C LYS A 109 -18.85 8.72 9.01
N HIS A 110 -19.60 7.68 9.39
CA HIS A 110 -20.55 7.75 10.51
C HIS A 110 -19.85 7.93 11.87
N PHE A 111 -18.57 7.58 11.96
CA PHE A 111 -17.74 7.77 13.15
C PHE A 111 -16.93 9.08 13.12
N GLY A 112 -17.20 9.97 12.16
CA GLY A 112 -16.55 11.28 12.05
C GLY A 112 -15.17 11.27 11.40
N ILE A 113 -14.78 10.17 10.75
CA ILE A 113 -13.52 10.06 10.01
C ILE A 113 -13.84 10.18 8.52
N GLU A 114 -13.48 11.31 7.92
CA GLU A 114 -13.69 11.57 6.48
C GLU A 114 -12.50 11.02 5.67
N LEU A 115 -12.75 9.94 4.93
CA LEU A 115 -11.79 9.30 4.03
C LEU A 115 -12.04 9.63 2.55
N LEU A 116 -13.21 10.21 2.22
CA LEU A 116 -13.71 10.50 0.87
C LEU A 116 -14.54 11.79 0.87
#